data_AF-A0AA39MSZ8-F1
#
_entry.id   AF-A0AA39MSZ8-F1
#
_cell.length_a   1.000
_cell.length_b   1.000
_cell.length_c   1.000
_cell.angle_alpha   90.00
_cell.angle_beta   90.00
_cell.angle_gamma   90.00
#
_symmetry.space_group_name_H-M   'P 1'
#
loop_
_entity.id
_entity.type
_entity.pdbx_description
1 polymer ?
#
loop_
_entity_poly.entity_id
_entity_poly.type
_entity_poly.pdbx_seq_one_letter_code
_entity_poly.pdbx_strand_id
1 'polypeptide(L)'
;LQTNDSPRDHEKVDFATVVSDGRDILSDLDSRIARTRTALEDLVRERERVEAHMQDTRTLLHPIRRLPDDILHQIFTACIDPESIIYTENVGDCLDVLKRSQWVLSYVSRRWRRVALNTRRLW
;
A
#
# COMPACT_ATOMS: atom_id res chain seq x y z
N LEU A 1 -22.86 -28.70 45.37
CA LEU A 1 -22.39 -27.74 46.39
C LEU A 1 -23.59 -27.29 47.23
N GLN A 2 -23.99 -28.07 48.24
CA GLN A 2 -25.15 -27.77 49.10
C GLN A 2 -24.85 -27.91 50.60
N THR A 3 -23.58 -27.97 50.99
CA THR A 3 -23.13 -27.92 52.38
C THR A 3 -21.97 -26.92 52.48
N ASN A 4 -22.02 -26.05 53.49
CA ASN A 4 -20.95 -25.08 53.83
C ASN A 4 -19.87 -25.71 54.73
N ASP A 5 -19.80 -27.04 54.79
CA ASP A 5 -18.82 -27.74 55.61
C ASP A 5 -17.42 -27.57 55.04
N SER A 6 -16.44 -27.43 55.93
CA SER A 6 -15.05 -27.32 55.51
C SER A 6 -14.59 -28.62 54.85
N PRO A 7 -13.83 -28.57 53.74
CA PRO A 7 -13.35 -29.77 53.07
C PRO A 7 -12.55 -30.66 54.02
N ARG A 8 -12.75 -31.97 53.91
CA ARG A 8 -11.93 -32.96 54.62
C ARG A 8 -10.50 -32.92 54.08
N ASP A 9 -9.53 -33.37 54.86
CA ASP A 9 -8.13 -33.19 54.48
C ASP A 9 -7.73 -33.90 53.17
N HIS A 10 -8.37 -35.03 52.83
CA HIS A 10 -8.19 -35.66 51.51
C HIS A 10 -8.77 -34.81 50.37
N GLU A 11 -9.94 -34.19 50.58
CA GLU A 11 -10.55 -33.29 49.58
C GLU A 11 -9.67 -32.05 49.36
N LYS A 12 -9.03 -31.52 50.41
CA LYS A 12 -8.06 -30.41 50.28
C LYS A 12 -6.86 -30.80 49.42
N VAL A 13 -6.36 -32.03 49.56
CA VAL A 13 -5.24 -32.54 48.74
C VAL A 13 -5.68 -32.67 47.29
N ASP A 14 -6.84 -33.27 47.03
CA ASP A 14 -7.38 -33.41 45.68
C ASP A 14 -7.59 -32.04 45.01
N PHE A 15 -8.15 -31.07 45.74
CA PHE A 15 -8.29 -29.69 45.24
C PHE A 15 -6.94 -29.02 44.97
N ALA A 16 -5.93 -29.23 45.82
CA ALA A 16 -4.60 -28.68 45.61
C ALA A 16 -3.94 -29.25 44.35
N THR A 17 -4.11 -30.55 44.09
CA THR A 17 -3.63 -31.20 42.87
C THR A 17 -4.34 -30.64 41.63
N VAL A 18 -5.67 -30.52 41.64
CA VAL A 18 -6.43 -29.91 40.54
C VAL A 18 -6.00 -28.48 40.25
N VAL A 19 -5.73 -27.68 41.30
CA VAL A 19 -5.22 -26.31 41.15
C VAL A 19 -3.81 -26.30 40.57
N SER A 20 -2.94 -27.23 40.98
CA SER A 20 -1.58 -27.36 40.42
C SER A 20 -1.61 -27.74 38.94
N ASP A 21 -2.35 -28.78 38.58
CA ASP A 21 -2.49 -29.25 37.20
C ASP A 21 -3.09 -28.15 36.31
N GLY A 22 -4.07 -27.41 36.84
CA GLY A 22 -4.66 -26.26 36.16
C GLY A 22 -3.65 -25.14 35.89
N ARG A 23 -2.70 -24.89 36.81
CA ARG A 23 -1.63 -23.90 36.59
C ARG A 23 -0.66 -24.33 35.51
N ASP A 24 -0.30 -25.61 35.46
CA ASP A 24 0.61 -26.14 34.43
C ASP A 24 -0.03 -26.07 33.04
N ILE A 25 -1.32 -26.41 32.93
CA ILE A 25 -2.09 -26.29 31.68
C ILE A 25 -2.17 -24.83 31.24
N LEU A 26 -2.45 -23.90 32.15
CA LEU A 26 -2.48 -22.47 31.84
C LEU A 26 -1.11 -21.98 31.34
N SER A 27 -0.02 -22.41 31.97
CA SER A 27 1.33 -22.04 31.54
C SER A 27 1.67 -22.56 30.14
N ASP A 28 1.26 -23.79 29.78
CA ASP A 28 1.41 -24.29 28.41
C ASP A 28 0.59 -23.47 27.41
N LEU A 29 -0.67 -23.16 27.74
CA LEU A 29 -1.53 -22.35 26.89
C LEU A 29 -0.96 -20.95 26.68
N ASP A 30 -0.50 -20.29 27.72
CA ASP A 30 0.14 -18.96 27.63
C ASP A 30 1.40 -19.01 26.78
N SER A 31 2.22 -20.05 26.93
CA SER A 31 3.41 -20.27 26.11
C SER A 31 3.05 -20.46 24.64
N ARG A 32 2.01 -21.23 24.33
CA ARG A 32 1.51 -21.44 22.96
C ARG A 32 0.93 -20.16 22.37
N ILE A 33 0.18 -19.40 23.16
CA ILE A 33 -0.37 -18.10 22.75
C ILE A 33 0.77 -17.15 22.41
N ALA A 34 1.79 -17.05 23.27
CA ALA A 34 2.95 -16.19 23.05
C ALA A 34 3.67 -16.55 21.74
N ARG A 35 4.01 -17.83 21.54
CA ARG A 35 4.66 -18.30 20.29
C ARG A 35 3.82 -18.00 19.05
N THR A 36 2.51 -18.23 19.13
CA THR A 36 1.59 -18.00 18.00
C THR A 36 1.50 -16.51 17.66
N ARG A 37 1.45 -15.63 18.67
CA ARG A 37 1.46 -14.18 18.48
C ARG A 37 2.74 -13.72 17.79
N THR A 38 3.90 -14.19 18.24
CA THR A 38 5.18 -13.85 17.60
C THR A 38 5.21 -14.31 16.14
N ALA A 39 4.80 -15.55 15.85
CA ALA A 39 4.73 -16.04 14.48
C ALA A 39 3.78 -15.22 13.60
N LEU A 40 2.63 -14.79 14.16
CA LEU A 40 1.70 -13.91 13.47
C LEU A 40 2.32 -12.54 13.16
N GLU A 41 3.00 -11.92 14.13
CA GLU A 41 3.67 -10.64 13.93
C GLU A 41 4.72 -10.71 12.82
N ASP A 42 5.51 -11.78 12.78
CA ASP A 42 6.53 -11.97 11.75
C ASP A 42 5.90 -12.13 10.35
N LEU A 43 4.82 -12.90 10.24
CA LEU A 43 4.08 -13.05 8.98
C LEU A 43 3.44 -11.73 8.52
N VAL A 44 2.92 -10.92 9.45
CA VAL A 44 2.35 -9.60 9.13
C VAL A 44 3.45 -8.66 8.60
N ARG A 45 4.61 -8.61 9.27
CA ARG A 45 5.75 -7.81 8.82
C ARG A 45 6.22 -8.23 7.42
N GLU A 46 6.32 -9.54 7.18
CA GLU A 46 6.73 -10.04 5.88
C GLU A 46 5.71 -9.72 4.79
N ARG A 47 4.41 -9.85 5.08
CA ARG A 47 3.34 -9.43 4.17
C ARG A 47 3.48 -7.96 3.80
N GLU A 48 3.66 -7.08 4.79
CA GLU A 48 3.82 -5.64 4.56
C GLU A 48 5.05 -5.34 3.70
N ARG A 49 6.17 -6.03 3.94
CA ARG A 49 7.39 -5.91 3.14
C ARG A 49 7.16 -6.31 1.68
N VAL A 50 6.48 -7.42 1.44
CA VAL A 50 6.17 -7.90 0.09
C VAL A 50 5.22 -6.94 -0.63
N GLU A 51 4.18 -6.45 0.05
CA GLU A 51 3.24 -5.48 -0.53
C GLU A 51 3.95 -4.18 -0.93
N ALA A 52 4.83 -3.66 -0.07
CA ALA A 52 5.64 -2.48 -0.37
C ALA A 52 6.52 -2.72 -1.61
N HIS A 53 7.18 -3.88 -1.71
CA HIS A 53 8.01 -4.22 -2.85
C HIS A 53 7.19 -4.35 -4.15
N MET A 54 6.00 -4.94 -4.08
CA MET A 54 5.08 -5.03 -5.22
C MET A 54 4.66 -3.64 -5.69
N GLN A 55 4.33 -2.75 -4.76
CA GLN A 55 3.94 -1.39 -5.07
C GLN A 55 5.08 -0.58 -5.71
N ASP A 56 6.30 -0.71 -5.19
CA ASP A 56 7.49 -0.10 -5.78
C ASP A 56 7.73 -0.62 -7.20
N THR A 57 7.65 -1.93 -7.39
CA THR A 57 7.81 -2.57 -8.70
C THR A 57 6.74 -2.11 -9.68
N ARG A 58 5.48 -2.02 -9.26
CA ARG A 58 4.38 -1.48 -10.09
C ARG A 58 4.64 -0.02 -10.47
N THR A 59 5.18 0.76 -9.54
CA THR A 59 5.52 2.16 -9.78
C THR A 59 6.70 2.29 -10.75
N LEU A 60 7.69 1.40 -10.69
CA LEU A 60 8.81 1.33 -11.64
C LEU A 60 8.37 0.86 -13.03
N LEU A 61 7.49 -0.14 -13.09
CA LEU A 61 6.93 -0.67 -14.34
C LEU A 61 5.88 0.24 -14.96
N HIS A 62 5.48 1.32 -14.27
CA HIS A 62 4.49 2.25 -14.77
C HIS A 62 4.89 2.75 -16.19
N PRO A 63 4.02 2.63 -17.20
CA PRO A 63 4.36 2.90 -18.61
C PRO A 63 5.04 4.26 -18.86
N ILE A 64 4.57 5.28 -18.14
CA ILE A 64 5.14 6.66 -18.13
C ILE A 64 6.64 6.70 -17.79
N ARG A 65 7.17 5.77 -16.99
CA ARG A 65 8.60 5.69 -16.64
C ARG A 65 9.42 4.86 -17.62
N ARG A 66 8.79 4.02 -18.44
CA ARG A 66 9.46 3.19 -19.46
C ARG A 66 9.43 3.80 -20.85
N LEU A 67 8.53 4.74 -21.10
CA LEU A 67 8.41 5.41 -22.39
C LEU A 67 9.69 6.19 -22.70
N PRO A 68 10.35 6.02 -23.87
CA PRO A 68 11.51 6.83 -24.24
C PRO A 68 11.19 8.33 -24.30
N ASP A 69 12.21 9.18 -24.10
CA ASP A 69 12.02 10.64 -24.14
C ASP A 69 11.53 11.08 -25.54
N ASP A 70 11.92 10.39 -26.62
CA ASP A 70 11.46 10.67 -27.99
C ASP A 70 9.96 10.41 -28.19
N ILE A 71 9.43 9.34 -27.61
CA ILE A 71 8.00 9.03 -27.69
C ILE A 71 7.20 10.01 -26.81
N LEU A 72 7.72 10.38 -25.63
CA LEU A 72 7.14 11.45 -24.82
C LEU A 72 7.09 12.78 -25.58
N HIS A 73 8.15 13.11 -26.31
CA HIS A 73 8.21 14.31 -27.14
C HIS A 73 7.18 14.29 -28.28
N GLN A 74 6.99 13.14 -28.93
CA GLN A 74 5.97 12.96 -29.96
C GLN A 74 4.56 13.13 -29.38
N ILE A 75 4.27 12.53 -28.23
CA ILE A 75 2.98 12.71 -27.54
C ILE A 75 2.75 14.18 -27.19
N PHE A 76 3.74 14.86 -26.62
CA PHE A 76 3.62 16.27 -26.24
C PHE A 76 3.37 17.16 -27.46
N THR A 77 4.04 16.87 -28.58
CA THR A 77 3.85 17.59 -29.84
C THR A 77 2.45 17.34 -30.42
N ALA A 78 1.95 16.10 -30.35
CA ALA A 78 0.61 15.74 -30.81
C ALA A 78 -0.50 16.41 -29.99
N CYS A 79 -0.31 16.58 -28.67
CA CYS A 79 -1.24 17.30 -27.81
C CYS A 79 -1.36 18.81 -28.11
N ILE A 80 -0.50 19.34 -28.99
CA ILE A 80 -0.35 20.77 -29.29
C ILE A 80 -0.56 21.02 -30.80
N ASP A 81 -0.76 19.96 -31.59
CA ASP A 81 -0.96 20.06 -33.02
C ASP A 81 -2.28 20.80 -33.33
N PRO A 82 -2.23 21.95 -34.03
CA PRO A 82 -3.42 22.71 -34.41
C PRO A 82 -4.49 21.87 -35.11
N GLU A 83 -4.10 20.88 -35.93
CA GLU A 83 -5.07 20.02 -36.65
C GLU A 83 -5.87 19.11 -35.71
N SER A 84 -5.28 18.69 -34.58
CA SER A 84 -5.95 17.86 -33.58
C SER A 84 -7.00 18.63 -32.75
N ILE A 85 -6.86 19.95 -32.66
CA ILE A 85 -7.69 20.86 -31.85
C ILE A 85 -8.98 21.22 -32.59
N ILE A 86 -9.01 21.07 -33.92
CA ILE A 86 -10.16 21.37 -34.77
C ILE A 86 -11.36 20.42 -34.48
N TYR A 87 -11.11 19.21 -33.98
CA TYR A 87 -12.18 18.23 -33.67
C TYR A 87 -12.92 18.49 -32.35
N THR A 88 -12.55 19.52 -31.57
CA THR A 88 -13.17 19.83 -30.27
C THR A 88 -13.95 21.15 -30.30
N GLU A 89 -14.84 21.33 -31.29
CA GLU A 89 -15.61 22.58 -31.47
C GLU A 89 -16.74 22.82 -30.44
N ASN A 90 -17.01 21.92 -29.49
CA ASN A 90 -18.19 22.03 -28.60
C ASN A 90 -17.93 21.95 -27.09
N VAL A 91 -16.80 22.49 -26.60
CA VAL A 91 -16.67 22.75 -25.15
C VAL A 91 -16.27 24.20 -24.94
N GLY A 92 -17.21 24.96 -24.39
CA GLY A 92 -17.04 26.35 -24.02
C GLY A 92 -15.81 26.56 -23.13
N ASP A 93 -15.11 27.65 -23.43
CA ASP A 93 -13.91 28.15 -22.76
C ASP A 93 -12.64 27.27 -22.89
N CYS A 94 -12.30 26.97 -24.15
CA CYS A 94 -11.13 26.21 -24.61
C CYS A 94 -9.90 27.11 -24.93
N LEU A 95 -9.97 28.43 -24.71
CA LEU A 95 -8.99 29.43 -25.18
C LEU A 95 -7.59 29.37 -24.54
N ASP A 96 -7.32 28.38 -23.72
CA ASP A 96 -6.06 28.27 -22.98
C ASP A 96 -5.51 26.84 -22.98
N VAL A 97 -6.06 25.91 -23.78
CA VAL A 97 -5.64 24.49 -23.77
C VAL A 97 -4.18 24.34 -24.19
N LEU A 98 -3.70 25.08 -25.19
CA LEU A 98 -2.29 25.11 -25.59
C LEU A 98 -1.38 25.66 -24.49
N LYS A 99 -1.79 26.77 -23.86
CA LYS A 99 -1.02 27.37 -22.77
C LYS A 99 -1.08 26.54 -21.50
N ARG A 100 -2.15 25.77 -21.26
CA ARG A 100 -2.32 24.93 -20.08
C ARG A 100 -1.73 23.53 -20.27
N SER A 101 -1.70 22.98 -21.48
CA SER A 101 -1.16 21.65 -21.76
C SER A 101 0.34 21.59 -21.42
N GLN A 102 1.12 22.62 -21.78
CA GLN A 102 2.53 22.73 -21.36
C GLN A 102 2.71 22.67 -19.84
N TRP A 103 1.87 23.38 -19.08
CA TRP A 103 1.92 23.36 -17.63
C TRP A 103 1.49 21.99 -17.11
N VAL A 104 0.31 21.49 -17.52
CA VAL A 104 -0.24 20.19 -17.10
C VAL A 104 0.75 19.06 -17.34
N LEU A 105 1.37 19.00 -18.52
CA LEU A 105 2.39 17.99 -18.86
C LEU A 105 3.63 18.12 -17.96
N SER A 106 4.05 19.34 -17.63
CA SER A 106 5.20 19.60 -16.75
C SER A 106 4.95 19.28 -15.25
N TYR A 107 3.69 19.12 -14.82
CA TYR A 107 3.33 18.77 -13.43
C TYR A 107 3.27 17.27 -13.16
N VAL A 108 3.24 16.40 -14.18
CA VAL A 108 3.07 14.94 -14.04
C VAL A 108 4.25 14.27 -13.33
N SER A 109 5.49 14.60 -13.71
CA SER A 109 6.70 14.03 -13.10
C SER A 109 7.94 14.88 -13.38
N ARG A 110 9.03 14.66 -12.63
CA ARG A 110 10.33 15.32 -12.91
C ARG A 110 10.84 15.05 -14.33
N ARG A 111 10.62 13.82 -14.84
CA ARG A 111 11.02 13.43 -16.20
C ARG A 111 10.18 14.15 -17.25
N TRP A 112 8.86 14.20 -17.06
CA TRP A 112 7.96 14.90 -17.98
C TRP A 112 8.23 16.38 -18.02
N ARG A 113 8.50 16.99 -16.86
CA ARG A 113 8.96 18.38 -16.77
C ARG A 113 10.22 18.62 -17.59
N ARG A 114 11.23 17.75 -17.47
CA ARG A 114 12.47 17.85 -18.24
C ARG A 114 12.22 17.77 -19.75
N VAL A 115 11.42 16.80 -20.18
CA VAL A 115 11.08 16.64 -21.61
C VAL A 115 10.26 17.83 -22.11
N ALA A 116 9.30 18.32 -21.32
CA ALA A 116 8.46 19.46 -21.69
C ALA A 116 9.26 20.76 -21.84
N LEU A 117 10.17 21.04 -20.89
CA LEU A 117 11.06 22.20 -20.96
C LEU A 117 12.06 22.12 -22.13
N ASN A 118 12.49 20.92 -22.51
CA ASN A 118 13.38 20.70 -23.66
C ASN A 118 12.66 20.70 -25.02
N THR A 119 11.33 20.72 -25.02
CA THR A 119 10.54 20.67 -26.25
C THR A 119 10.18 22.10 -26.64
N ARG A 120 10.93 22.71 -27.56
CA ARG A 120 10.71 24.11 -27.96
C ARG A 120 9.30 24.39 -28.49
N ARG A 121 8.66 23.41 -29.12
CA ARG A 121 7.30 23.55 -29.67
C ARG A 121 6.20 23.66 -28.60
N LEU A 122 6.53 23.41 -27.33
CA LEU A 122 5.60 23.51 -26.21
C LEU A 122 5.45 24.95 -25.66
N TRP A 123 6.41 25.85 -25.93
CA TRP A 123 6.51 27.21 -25.38
C TRP A 123 6.45 28.26 -26.49
#